data_AF-A0A815S2U4-F1
#
_entry.id   AF-A0A815S2U4-F1
#
_cell.length_a   1.000
_cell.length_b   1.000
_cell.length_c   1.000
_cell.angle_alpha   90.00
_cell.angle_beta   90.00
_cell.angle_gamma   90.00
#
_symmetry.space_group_name_H-M   'P 1'
#
loop_
_entity.id
_entity.type
_entity.pdbx_description
1 polymer ?
#
loop_
_entity_poly.entity_id
_entity_poly.type
_entity_poly.pdbx_seq_one_letter_code
_entity_poly.pdbx_strand_id
1 'polypeptide(L)'
;MRHQQLNIVTFLWFSFQLLLMNELEAAKTKDPFYIIAHMANNRETLDWAVSQGASGIESDFQFNNDGYPSVIEHGWPCDCRVNIYKDSICRHGLHGSCSGSKARNDPTAHVRHVAQLKDVALFIIDSKIKAKLGNRLVKAGKKIISFLDKNLFKYGYKGKVIIGSSKVDTFEYIKGAVIAANNSANKDHYFFTFDGEGDDYKNIISMLSGLTKHFISLSRMVLTVRATENMV
;
A
#
# COMPACT_ATOMS: atom_id res chain seq x y z
N MET A 1 17.72 67.30 -1.28
CA MET A 1 18.03 66.14 -0.43
C MET A 1 16.84 65.89 0.49
N ARG A 2 15.95 64.96 0.14
CA ARG A 2 14.75 64.61 0.91
C ARG A 2 15.03 63.25 1.54
N HIS A 3 15.32 63.21 2.83
CA HIS A 3 15.48 61.97 3.58
C HIS A 3 14.13 61.24 3.65
N GLN A 4 14.09 60.04 3.10
CA GLN A 4 13.03 59.07 3.32
C GLN A 4 13.10 58.64 4.80
N GLN A 5 12.18 59.14 5.63
CA GLN A 5 11.91 58.50 6.91
C GLN A 5 11.01 57.30 6.64
N LEU A 6 11.63 56.12 6.56
CA LEU A 6 10.90 54.85 6.60
C LEU A 6 10.15 54.81 7.93
N ASN A 7 8.82 54.76 7.86
CA ASN A 7 7.95 54.79 9.02
C ASN A 7 8.22 53.53 9.87
N ILE A 8 8.82 53.72 11.05
CA ILE A 8 9.21 52.64 11.99
C ILE A 8 8.02 51.71 12.28
N VAL A 9 6.80 52.26 12.28
CA VAL A 9 5.54 51.52 12.46
C VAL A 9 5.32 50.49 11.35
N THR A 10 5.61 50.83 10.09
CA THR A 10 5.44 49.91 8.95
C THR A 10 6.47 48.78 8.98
N PHE A 11 7.68 49.06 9.43
CA PHE A 11 8.74 48.05 9.55
C PHE A 11 8.45 47.06 10.70
N LEU A 12 7.94 47.56 11.83
CA LEU A 12 7.53 46.72 12.95
C LEU A 12 6.30 45.87 12.63
N TRP A 13 5.35 46.38 11.84
CA TRP A 13 4.18 45.61 11.41
C TRP A 13 4.53 44.47 10.45
N PHE A 14 5.45 44.72 9.50
CA PHE A 14 6.00 43.67 8.62
C PHE A 14 6.79 42.62 9.41
N SER A 15 7.57 43.04 10.41
CA SER A 15 8.33 42.13 11.27
C SER A 15 7.40 41.25 12.12
N PHE A 16 6.29 41.81 12.60
CA PHE A 16 5.27 41.09 13.37
C PHE A 16 4.47 40.11 12.50
N GLN A 17 4.17 40.46 11.24
CA GLN A 17 3.58 39.52 10.27
C GLN A 17 4.56 38.39 9.89
N LEU A 18 5.86 38.69 9.71
CA LEU A 18 6.87 37.66 9.44
C LEU A 18 7.07 36.70 10.62
N LEU A 19 6.90 37.17 11.86
CA LEU A 19 6.94 36.35 13.08
C LEU A 19 5.68 35.45 13.21
N LEU A 20 4.51 35.93 12.81
CA LEU A 20 3.26 35.15 12.83
C LEU A 20 3.17 34.09 11.71
N MET A 21 3.89 34.25 10.59
CA MET A 21 3.90 33.23 9.52
C MET A 21 4.84 32.05 9.79
N ASN A 22 5.62 32.07 10.87
CA ASN A 22 6.56 31.00 11.23
C ASN A 22 5.99 29.94 12.19
N GLU A 23 4.74 30.05 12.65
CA GLU A 23 4.16 29.10 13.63
C GLU A 23 2.93 28.35 13.13
N LEU A 24 2.83 28.08 11.83
CA LEU A 24 2.20 26.83 11.39
C LEU A 24 3.24 25.72 11.51
N GLU A 25 3.62 25.40 12.75
CA GLU A 25 4.26 24.12 13.03
C GLU A 25 3.23 23.04 12.72
N ALA A 26 3.29 22.50 11.49
CA ALA A 26 2.68 21.23 11.19
C ALA A 26 3.09 20.27 12.31
N ALA A 27 2.10 19.80 13.09
CA ALA A 27 2.35 18.99 14.29
C ALA A 27 3.40 17.93 13.97
N LYS A 28 4.60 18.09 14.55
CA LYS A 28 5.75 17.22 14.30
C LYS A 28 5.47 15.88 14.96
N THR A 29 4.67 15.04 14.30
CA THR A 29 4.56 13.63 14.67
C THR A 29 5.93 12.99 14.45
N LYS A 30 6.48 12.42 15.51
CA LYS A 30 7.76 11.69 15.51
C LYS A 30 7.59 10.24 15.06
N ASP A 31 6.35 9.79 14.84
CA ASP A 31 6.07 8.40 14.52
C ASP A 31 6.20 8.21 13.01
N PRO A 32 7.09 7.30 12.55
CA PRO A 32 7.23 7.02 11.13
C PRO A 32 5.93 6.43 10.59
N PHE A 33 5.48 6.94 9.45
CA PHE A 33 4.28 6.46 8.75
C PHE A 33 4.62 6.09 7.31
N TYR A 34 3.79 5.22 6.71
CA TYR A 34 3.87 4.88 5.30
C TYR A 34 2.83 5.69 4.53
N ILE A 35 3.23 6.24 3.37
CA ILE A 35 2.30 6.81 2.39
C ILE A 35 2.02 5.69 1.40
N ILE A 36 0.82 5.10 1.49
CA ILE A 36 0.48 3.86 0.77
C ILE A 36 -0.30 4.19 -0.48
N ALA A 37 0.26 3.86 -1.63
CA ALA A 37 -0.42 3.95 -2.90
C ALA A 37 -1.39 2.79 -3.09
N HIS A 38 -2.69 3.08 -3.13
CA HIS A 38 -3.75 2.11 -3.34
C HIS A 38 -3.88 1.72 -4.81
N MET A 39 -4.11 0.44 -5.10
CA MET A 39 -4.33 -0.13 -6.43
C MET A 39 -3.20 0.12 -7.43
N ALA A 40 -1.95 0.12 -6.98
CA ALA A 40 -0.80 0.33 -7.86
C ALA A 40 -0.48 -0.96 -8.64
N ASN A 41 -1.36 -1.31 -9.58
CA ASN A 41 -1.43 -2.62 -10.21
C ASN A 41 -0.58 -2.80 -11.48
N ASN A 42 0.03 -1.72 -11.99
CA ASN A 42 0.91 -1.78 -13.14
C ASN A 42 2.13 -0.86 -13.01
N ARG A 43 3.09 -1.02 -13.92
CA ARG A 43 4.34 -0.26 -13.87
C ARG A 43 4.13 1.26 -13.84
N GLU A 44 3.22 1.77 -14.66
CA GLU A 44 2.94 3.21 -14.74
C GLU A 44 2.35 3.73 -13.42
N THR A 45 1.44 2.98 -12.78
CA THR A 45 0.90 3.34 -11.46
C THR A 45 1.97 3.32 -10.38
N LEU A 46 2.92 2.36 -10.42
CA LEU A 46 4.02 2.25 -9.47
C LEU A 46 4.98 3.45 -9.60
N ASP A 47 5.42 3.72 -10.83
CA ASP A 47 6.37 4.81 -11.12
C ASP A 47 5.76 6.17 -10.75
N TRP A 48 4.48 6.38 -11.11
CA TRP A 48 3.76 7.59 -10.74
C TRP A 48 3.63 7.71 -9.22
N ALA A 49 3.17 6.68 -8.51
CA ALA A 49 2.97 6.73 -7.07
C ALA A 49 4.26 7.07 -6.31
N VAL A 50 5.37 6.43 -6.66
CA VAL A 50 6.67 6.73 -6.04
C VAL A 50 7.12 8.16 -6.37
N SER A 51 6.88 8.64 -7.59
CA SER A 51 7.17 10.05 -7.94
C SER A 51 6.36 11.06 -7.12
N GLN A 52 5.20 10.65 -6.59
CA GLN A 52 4.37 11.47 -5.69
C GLN A 52 4.75 11.32 -4.20
N GLY A 53 5.80 10.54 -3.88
CA GLY A 53 6.31 10.34 -2.53
C GLY A 53 5.72 9.14 -1.80
N ALA A 54 5.11 8.18 -2.50
CA ALA A 54 4.66 6.94 -1.87
C ALA A 54 5.86 6.13 -1.32
N SER A 55 5.79 5.79 -0.03
CA SER A 55 6.76 4.92 0.66
C SER A 55 6.22 3.52 0.94
N GLY A 56 4.93 3.32 0.69
CA GLY A 56 4.25 2.04 0.70
C GLY A 56 3.42 1.86 -0.57
N ILE A 57 3.20 0.62 -0.96
CA ILE A 57 2.41 0.28 -2.15
C ILE A 57 1.46 -0.86 -1.81
N GLU A 58 0.25 -0.84 -2.35
CA GLU A 58 -0.69 -1.96 -2.36
C GLU A 58 -0.94 -2.39 -3.82
N SER A 59 -1.05 -3.69 -4.04
CA SER A 59 -1.45 -4.25 -5.34
C SER A 59 -2.35 -5.47 -5.18
N ASP A 60 -3.30 -5.58 -6.10
CA ASP A 60 -4.35 -6.58 -6.11
C ASP A 60 -3.92 -7.85 -6.85
N PHE A 61 -3.65 -8.93 -6.11
CA PHE A 61 -3.24 -10.21 -6.69
C PHE A 61 -4.44 -11.12 -6.90
N GLN A 62 -4.70 -11.46 -8.17
CA GLN A 62 -5.59 -12.55 -8.52
C GLN A 62 -4.85 -13.87 -8.62
N PHE A 63 -5.56 -14.95 -8.31
CA PHE A 63 -5.02 -16.31 -8.27
C PHE A 63 -5.75 -17.22 -9.24
N ASN A 64 -5.00 -18.07 -9.92
CA ASN A 64 -5.57 -19.13 -10.74
C ASN A 64 -6.16 -20.27 -9.89
N ASN A 65 -6.77 -21.25 -10.55
CA ASN A 65 -7.39 -22.40 -9.88
C ASN A 65 -6.39 -23.26 -9.08
N ASP A 66 -5.08 -23.16 -9.35
CA ASP A 66 -4.06 -23.85 -8.58
C ASP A 66 -3.56 -23.03 -7.38
N GLY A 67 -4.11 -21.84 -7.16
CA GLY A 67 -3.69 -20.93 -6.10
C GLY A 67 -2.37 -20.24 -6.37
N TYR A 68 -1.97 -20.09 -7.63
CA TYR A 68 -0.78 -19.34 -8.01
C TYR A 68 -1.15 -17.92 -8.48
N PRO A 69 -0.38 -16.88 -8.11
CA PRO A 69 -0.55 -15.52 -8.63
C PRO A 69 -0.60 -15.51 -10.16
N SER A 70 -1.69 -15.01 -10.74
CA SER A 70 -1.89 -15.07 -12.19
C SER A 70 -1.94 -13.71 -12.85
N VAL A 71 -2.54 -12.71 -12.20
CA VAL A 71 -2.76 -11.38 -12.75
C VAL A 71 -2.75 -10.38 -11.60
N ILE A 72 -2.22 -9.18 -11.84
CA ILE A 72 -2.41 -8.02 -10.96
C ILE A 72 -3.59 -7.20 -11.49
N GLU A 73 -4.71 -7.17 -10.79
CA GLU A 73 -5.94 -6.47 -11.18
C GLU A 73 -6.96 -6.51 -10.03
N HIS A 74 -7.51 -5.35 -9.66
CA HIS A 74 -8.57 -5.23 -8.66
C HIS A 74 -9.90 -5.88 -9.10
N GLY A 75 -10.38 -5.51 -10.30
CA GLY A 75 -11.74 -5.79 -10.75
C GLY A 75 -12.75 -4.69 -10.38
N TRP A 76 -14.02 -4.92 -10.68
CA TRP A 76 -15.13 -4.00 -10.39
C TRP A 76 -16.00 -4.55 -9.26
N PRO A 77 -16.50 -3.72 -8.31
CA PRO A 77 -16.37 -2.26 -8.19
C PRO A 77 -14.99 -1.80 -7.65
N CYS A 78 -14.66 -0.53 -7.85
CA CYS A 78 -13.42 0.09 -7.35
C CYS A 78 -13.55 1.62 -7.24
N ASP A 79 -12.51 2.27 -6.71
CA ASP A 79 -12.41 3.72 -6.54
C ASP A 79 -12.33 4.48 -7.87
N CYS A 80 -11.77 3.87 -8.92
CA CYS A 80 -11.61 4.55 -10.20
C CYS A 80 -12.94 4.71 -10.92
N ARG A 81 -13.51 5.89 -10.74
CA ARG A 81 -14.67 6.38 -11.47
C ARG A 81 -14.20 7.38 -12.52
N VAL A 82 -14.75 7.25 -13.73
CA VAL A 82 -14.48 8.16 -14.84
C VAL A 82 -14.77 9.60 -14.39
N ASN A 83 -13.82 10.51 -14.63
CA ASN A 83 -13.90 11.97 -14.39
C ASN A 83 -13.78 12.50 -12.95
N ILE A 84 -13.51 11.67 -11.93
CA ILE A 84 -13.45 12.19 -10.54
C ILE A 84 -12.01 12.57 -10.12
N TYR A 85 -10.99 11.84 -10.56
CA TYR A 85 -9.64 11.97 -10.01
C TYR A 85 -8.60 12.35 -11.07
N LYS A 86 -8.35 13.66 -11.23
CA LYS A 86 -7.47 14.19 -12.28
C LYS A 86 -5.97 13.89 -12.06
N ASP A 87 -5.51 13.83 -10.82
CA ASP A 87 -4.14 13.46 -10.44
C ASP A 87 -4.17 12.31 -9.45
N SER A 88 -4.39 11.09 -9.96
CA SER A 88 -4.46 9.87 -9.16
C SER A 88 -3.96 8.66 -9.95
N ILE A 89 -3.71 7.55 -9.25
CA ILE A 89 -3.49 6.22 -9.84
C ILE A 89 -4.58 5.86 -10.86
N CYS A 90 -5.82 6.27 -10.60
CA CYS A 90 -6.92 6.00 -11.51
C CYS A 90 -6.72 6.62 -12.89
N ARG A 91 -6.04 7.76 -13.01
CA ARG A 91 -5.73 8.35 -14.32
C ARG A 91 -4.36 7.93 -14.85
N HIS A 92 -3.39 7.80 -13.96
CA HIS A 92 -2.00 7.47 -14.30
C HIS A 92 -1.79 5.96 -14.24
N GLY A 93 -1.77 5.31 -15.40
CA GLY A 93 -1.58 3.87 -15.57
C GLY A 93 -2.87 3.06 -15.64
N LEU A 94 -3.89 3.37 -14.82
CA LEU A 94 -5.18 2.65 -14.89
C LEU A 94 -6.15 3.22 -15.93
N HIS A 95 -5.98 4.48 -16.34
CA HIS A 95 -6.81 5.16 -17.35
C HIS A 95 -8.33 5.05 -17.13
N GLY A 96 -8.75 5.17 -15.87
CA GLY A 96 -10.14 5.10 -15.42
C GLY A 96 -10.68 3.69 -15.29
N SER A 97 -9.83 2.65 -15.43
CA SER A 97 -10.25 1.25 -15.37
C SER A 97 -9.50 0.48 -14.29
N CYS A 98 -10.26 -0.27 -13.49
CA CYS A 98 -9.74 -1.23 -12.52
C CYS A 98 -9.73 -2.66 -13.05
N SER A 99 -10.13 -2.82 -14.32
CA SER A 99 -10.21 -4.11 -14.99
C SER A 99 -9.82 -4.03 -16.46
N GLY A 100 -9.57 -5.19 -17.07
CA GLY A 100 -9.22 -5.32 -18.48
C GLY A 100 -7.75 -5.01 -18.77
N SER A 101 -7.40 -4.96 -20.06
CA SER A 101 -6.01 -5.00 -20.53
C SER A 101 -5.09 -3.92 -19.97
N LYS A 102 -5.63 -2.75 -19.61
CA LYS A 102 -4.84 -1.64 -19.02
C LYS A 102 -4.57 -1.81 -17.52
N ALA A 103 -5.48 -2.48 -16.81
CA ALA A 103 -5.35 -2.73 -15.38
C ALA A 103 -4.61 -4.04 -15.08
N ARG A 104 -4.68 -5.02 -16.00
CA ARG A 104 -4.07 -6.33 -15.87
C ARG A 104 -2.57 -6.29 -16.16
N ASN A 105 -1.78 -6.78 -15.22
CA ASN A 105 -0.33 -6.92 -15.40
C ASN A 105 0.18 -8.32 -15.05
N ASP A 106 1.34 -8.69 -15.59
CA ASP A 106 2.06 -9.91 -15.22
C ASP A 106 2.60 -9.79 -13.79
N PRO A 107 2.24 -10.70 -12.87
CA PRO A 107 2.70 -10.63 -11.49
C PRO A 107 4.23 -10.66 -11.36
N THR A 108 4.93 -11.41 -12.21
CA THR A 108 6.38 -11.59 -12.09
C THR A 108 7.13 -10.30 -12.43
N ALA A 109 6.79 -9.69 -13.56
CA ALA A 109 7.31 -8.39 -13.97
C ALA A 109 6.97 -7.31 -12.95
N HIS A 110 5.73 -7.32 -12.43
CA HIS A 110 5.27 -6.36 -11.43
C HIS A 110 6.11 -6.38 -10.16
N VAL A 111 6.24 -7.53 -9.50
CA VAL A 111 7.00 -7.60 -8.22
C VAL A 111 8.50 -7.38 -8.41
N ARG A 112 9.05 -7.75 -9.57
CA ARG A 112 10.44 -7.42 -9.90
C ARG A 112 10.65 -5.93 -10.08
N HIS A 113 9.67 -5.23 -10.66
CA HIS A 113 9.72 -3.77 -10.76
C HIS A 113 9.65 -3.13 -9.37
N VAL A 114 8.74 -3.59 -8.50
CA VAL A 114 8.68 -3.15 -7.09
C VAL A 114 10.04 -3.30 -6.38
N ALA A 115 10.74 -4.42 -6.61
CA ALA A 115 12.06 -4.65 -6.01
C ALA A 115 13.12 -3.61 -6.41
N GLN A 116 12.94 -2.90 -7.54
CA GLN A 116 13.86 -1.87 -8.01
C GLN A 116 13.51 -0.46 -7.52
N LEU A 117 12.33 -0.27 -6.91
CA LEU A 117 11.90 1.03 -6.38
C LEU A 117 12.60 1.29 -5.04
N LYS A 118 13.54 2.26 -5.02
CA LYS A 118 14.41 2.52 -3.86
C LYS A 118 13.68 3.07 -2.64
N ASP A 119 12.59 3.79 -2.86
CA ASP A 119 11.87 4.53 -1.81
C ASP A 119 10.68 3.74 -1.22
N VAL A 120 10.45 2.51 -1.68
CA VAL A 120 9.34 1.67 -1.23
C VAL A 120 9.79 0.78 -0.08
N ALA A 121 9.40 1.16 1.13
CA ALA A 121 9.71 0.43 2.36
C ALA A 121 8.63 -0.58 2.77
N LEU A 122 7.44 -0.52 2.18
CA LEU A 122 6.31 -1.42 2.44
C LEU A 122 5.62 -1.85 1.15
N PHE A 123 5.31 -3.13 1.02
CA PHE A 123 4.50 -3.67 -0.07
C PHE A 123 3.36 -4.54 0.48
N ILE A 124 2.12 -4.19 0.16
CA ILE A 124 0.91 -4.89 0.57
C ILE A 124 0.41 -5.71 -0.61
N ILE A 125 0.23 -7.00 -0.37
CA ILE A 125 -0.35 -7.95 -1.30
C ILE A 125 -1.82 -8.10 -0.92
N ASP A 126 -2.71 -7.36 -1.57
CA ASP A 126 -4.15 -7.59 -1.43
C ASP A 126 -4.50 -8.83 -2.24
N SER A 127 -4.68 -9.95 -1.52
CA SER A 127 -4.97 -11.21 -2.16
C SER A 127 -6.46 -11.31 -2.44
N LYS A 128 -6.86 -11.15 -3.71
CA LYS A 128 -8.21 -11.43 -4.21
C LYS A 128 -8.51 -12.93 -4.29
N ILE A 129 -8.07 -13.68 -3.28
CA ILE A 129 -8.26 -15.11 -3.11
C ILE A 129 -9.72 -15.38 -2.74
N LYS A 130 -10.27 -16.51 -3.19
CA LYS A 130 -11.69 -16.84 -2.99
C LYS A 130 -11.81 -18.15 -2.22
N ALA A 131 -12.71 -18.21 -1.23
CA ALA A 131 -12.97 -19.40 -0.42
C ALA A 131 -13.29 -20.65 -1.25
N LYS A 132 -13.85 -20.47 -2.47
CA LYS A 132 -14.11 -21.55 -3.44
C LYS A 132 -12.87 -22.39 -3.84
N LEU A 133 -11.65 -21.93 -3.56
CA LEU A 133 -10.46 -22.75 -3.74
C LEU A 133 -10.43 -23.97 -2.79
N GLY A 134 -11.16 -23.89 -1.67
CA GLY A 134 -11.34 -24.99 -0.71
C GLY A 134 -10.02 -25.46 -0.12
N ASN A 135 -9.78 -26.77 -0.16
CA ASN A 135 -8.55 -27.39 0.35
C ASN A 135 -7.25 -26.91 -0.31
N ARG A 136 -7.33 -26.15 -1.41
CA ARG A 136 -6.17 -25.53 -2.08
C ARG A 136 -5.71 -24.22 -1.43
N LEU A 137 -6.49 -23.63 -0.52
CA LEU A 137 -6.15 -22.35 0.13
C LEU A 137 -4.78 -22.39 0.83
N VAL A 138 -4.50 -23.44 1.61
CA VAL A 138 -3.19 -23.63 2.26
C VAL A 138 -2.06 -23.66 1.23
N LYS A 139 -2.26 -24.37 0.11
CA LYS A 139 -1.28 -24.45 -0.97
C LYS A 139 -1.09 -23.09 -1.65
N ALA A 140 -2.15 -22.32 -1.82
CA ALA A 140 -2.10 -20.97 -2.38
C ALA A 140 -1.28 -20.03 -1.48
N GLY A 141 -1.49 -20.09 -0.17
CA GLY A 141 -0.72 -19.32 0.82
C GLY A 141 0.77 -19.63 0.78
N LYS A 142 1.13 -20.92 0.66
CA LYS A 142 2.53 -21.31 0.49
C LYS A 142 3.13 -20.81 -0.83
N LYS A 143 2.34 -20.81 -1.90
CA LYS A 143 2.78 -20.38 -3.23
C LYS A 143 3.07 -18.89 -3.30
N ILE A 144 2.28 -18.02 -2.66
CA ILE A 144 2.56 -16.58 -2.67
C ILE A 144 3.90 -16.26 -2.01
N ILE A 145 4.23 -16.89 -0.88
CA ILE A 145 5.53 -16.68 -0.21
C ILE A 145 6.67 -17.14 -1.11
N SER A 146 6.58 -18.35 -1.67
CA SER A 146 7.61 -18.85 -2.59
C SER A 146 7.78 -17.97 -3.83
N PHE A 147 6.67 -17.43 -4.34
CA PHE A 147 6.66 -16.49 -5.45
C PHE A 147 7.40 -15.19 -5.12
N LEU A 148 7.14 -14.60 -3.96
CA LEU A 148 7.76 -13.35 -3.51
C LEU A 148 9.22 -13.53 -3.14
N ASP A 149 9.59 -14.61 -2.45
CA ASP A 149 11.01 -14.92 -2.20
C ASP A 149 11.81 -15.00 -3.50
N LYS A 150 11.24 -15.66 -4.52
CA LYS A 150 11.90 -15.84 -5.82
C LYS A 150 11.95 -14.58 -6.68
N ASN A 151 10.88 -13.78 -6.69
CA ASN A 151 10.72 -12.71 -7.68
C ASN A 151 10.78 -11.29 -7.09
N LEU A 152 10.59 -11.12 -5.78
CA LEU A 152 10.69 -9.84 -5.09
C LEU A 152 12.01 -9.76 -4.31
N PHE A 153 12.19 -10.60 -3.29
CA PHE A 153 13.36 -10.52 -2.39
C PHE A 153 14.67 -10.90 -3.08
N LYS A 154 14.68 -11.96 -3.89
CA LYS A 154 15.86 -12.30 -4.71
C LYS A 154 16.24 -11.20 -5.71
N TYR A 155 15.32 -10.29 -6.02
CA TYR A 155 15.54 -9.13 -6.89
C TYR A 155 15.94 -7.86 -6.13
N GLY A 156 16.20 -7.96 -4.82
CA GLY A 156 16.81 -6.90 -4.03
C GLY A 156 15.86 -6.08 -3.18
N TYR A 157 14.57 -6.44 -3.11
CA TYR A 157 13.65 -5.80 -2.18
C TYR A 157 14.09 -6.02 -0.72
N LYS A 158 14.11 -4.96 0.08
CA LYS A 158 14.52 -5.00 1.49
C LYS A 158 13.43 -4.53 2.46
N GLY A 159 12.31 -4.07 1.94
CA GLY A 159 11.19 -3.56 2.73
C GLY A 159 10.39 -4.68 3.40
N LYS A 160 9.27 -4.29 4.02
CA LYS A 160 8.31 -5.21 4.63
C LYS A 160 7.22 -5.58 3.63
N VAL A 161 6.69 -6.79 3.75
CA VAL A 161 5.58 -7.28 2.96
C VAL A 161 4.42 -7.65 3.88
N ILE A 162 3.23 -7.11 3.60
CA ILE A 162 1.99 -7.54 4.25
C ILE A 162 1.24 -8.43 3.28
N ILE A 163 0.93 -9.66 3.69
CA ILE A 163 0.03 -10.57 2.98
C ILE A 163 -1.38 -10.37 3.54
N GLY A 164 -2.24 -9.73 2.75
CA GLY A 164 -3.64 -9.47 3.10
C GLY A 164 -4.59 -10.48 2.47
N SER A 165 -5.75 -10.65 3.07
CA SER A 165 -6.92 -11.31 2.48
C SER A 165 -8.21 -10.66 2.97
N SER A 166 -9.23 -10.56 2.11
CA SER A 166 -10.45 -9.83 2.46
C SER A 166 -11.25 -10.47 3.59
N LYS A 167 -11.33 -11.80 3.66
CA LYS A 167 -12.30 -12.48 4.53
C LYS A 167 -11.70 -13.62 5.34
N VAL A 168 -12.17 -13.83 6.56
CA VAL A 168 -11.73 -14.90 7.47
C VAL A 168 -12.12 -16.29 6.97
N ASP A 169 -13.10 -16.41 6.08
CA ASP A 169 -13.41 -17.68 5.39
C ASP A 169 -12.27 -18.17 4.49
N THR A 170 -11.28 -17.31 4.20
CA THR A 170 -10.02 -17.65 3.54
C THR A 170 -8.87 -17.85 4.54
N PHE A 171 -9.13 -18.03 5.84
CA PHE A 171 -8.08 -18.16 6.87
C PHE A 171 -6.99 -19.18 6.55
N GLU A 172 -7.36 -20.32 5.95
CA GLU A 172 -6.40 -21.35 5.57
C GLU A 172 -5.36 -20.85 4.53
N TYR A 173 -5.67 -19.82 3.74
CA TYR A 173 -4.69 -19.13 2.90
C TYR A 173 -3.63 -18.41 3.74
N ILE A 174 -4.03 -17.57 4.68
CA ILE A 174 -3.11 -16.85 5.57
C ILE A 174 -2.29 -17.85 6.41
N LYS A 175 -2.91 -18.90 6.93
CA LYS A 175 -2.20 -20.00 7.61
C LYS A 175 -1.15 -20.66 6.74
N GLY A 176 -1.46 -20.96 5.48
CA GLY A 176 -0.50 -21.49 4.52
C GLY A 176 0.67 -20.54 4.28
N ALA A 177 0.39 -19.24 4.17
CA ALA A 177 1.40 -18.20 4.00
C ALA A 177 2.30 -18.08 5.24
N VAL A 178 1.75 -18.04 6.46
CA VAL A 178 2.54 -18.03 7.71
C VAL A 178 3.48 -19.23 7.79
N ILE A 179 2.98 -20.44 7.49
CA ILE A 179 3.80 -21.66 7.52
C ILE A 179 4.99 -21.55 6.55
N ALA A 180 4.77 -21.04 5.34
CA ALA A 180 5.85 -20.87 4.37
C ALA A 180 6.82 -19.75 4.78
N ALA A 181 6.30 -18.61 5.25
CA ALA A 181 7.10 -17.46 5.65
C ALA A 181 8.03 -17.79 6.82
N ASN A 182 7.57 -18.55 7.82
CA ASN A 182 8.40 -18.99 8.96
C ASN A 182 9.61 -19.84 8.54
N ASN A 183 9.55 -20.49 7.37
CA ASN A 183 10.64 -21.27 6.80
C ASN A 183 11.46 -20.49 5.74
N SER A 184 11.10 -19.23 5.47
CA SER A 184 11.80 -18.38 4.52
C SER A 184 13.02 -17.72 5.16
N ALA A 185 14.06 -17.47 4.35
CA ALA A 185 15.16 -16.59 4.75
C ALA A 185 14.70 -15.14 5.01
N ASN A 186 13.55 -14.74 4.44
CA ASN A 186 12.97 -13.40 4.58
C ASN A 186 11.85 -13.33 5.63
N LYS A 187 11.77 -14.31 6.55
CA LYS A 187 10.68 -14.44 7.53
C LYS A 187 10.36 -13.15 8.32
N ASP A 188 11.36 -12.34 8.61
CA ASP A 188 11.22 -11.11 9.41
C ASP A 188 10.67 -9.92 8.59
N HIS A 189 10.52 -10.11 7.27
CA HIS A 189 9.91 -9.13 6.38
C HIS A 189 8.41 -9.39 6.16
N TYR A 190 7.89 -10.56 6.53
CA TYR A 190 6.49 -10.94 6.27
C TYR A 190 5.57 -10.65 7.45
N PHE A 191 4.45 -10.00 7.14
CA PHE A 191 3.35 -9.68 8.06
C PHE A 191 2.02 -10.12 7.45
N PHE A 192 0.98 -10.29 8.26
CA PHE A 192 -0.30 -10.85 7.83
C PHE A 192 -1.49 -10.05 8.34
N THR A 193 -2.55 -9.97 7.55
CA THR A 193 -3.77 -9.22 7.91
C THR A 193 -5.04 -9.71 7.20
N PHE A 194 -6.19 -9.28 7.71
CA PHE A 194 -7.48 -9.32 7.04
C PHE A 194 -8.08 -7.92 6.99
N ASP A 195 -8.63 -7.51 5.85
CA ASP A 195 -9.03 -6.11 5.57
C ASP A 195 -10.52 -5.92 5.23
N GLY A 196 -11.31 -6.99 5.14
CA GLY A 196 -12.73 -6.93 4.77
C GLY A 196 -13.72 -7.36 5.85
N GLU A 197 -13.31 -7.56 7.10
CA GLU A 197 -14.20 -7.98 8.21
C GLU A 197 -14.87 -6.83 8.97
N GLY A 198 -14.70 -5.59 8.51
CA GLY A 198 -15.25 -4.41 9.19
C GLY A 198 -14.72 -4.28 10.61
N ASP A 199 -15.62 -4.15 11.59
CA ASP A 199 -15.26 -3.86 12.98
C ASP A 199 -14.88 -5.11 13.80
N ASP A 200 -14.79 -6.30 13.20
CA ASP A 200 -14.43 -7.53 13.92
C ASP A 200 -12.91 -7.71 14.17
N TYR A 201 -12.24 -6.61 14.50
CA TYR A 201 -10.78 -6.58 14.68
C TYR A 201 -10.33 -7.44 15.88
N LYS A 202 -11.15 -7.60 16.92
CA LYS A 202 -10.80 -8.39 18.11
C LYS A 202 -10.64 -9.86 17.78
N ASN A 203 -11.57 -10.42 17.01
CA ASN A 203 -11.50 -11.81 16.58
C ASN A 203 -10.35 -12.03 15.61
N ILE A 204 -10.13 -11.11 14.67
CA ILE A 204 -8.98 -11.16 13.75
C ILE A 204 -7.65 -11.18 14.52
N ILE A 205 -7.48 -10.29 15.51
CA ILE A 205 -6.27 -10.25 16.34
C ILE A 205 -6.11 -11.58 17.10
N SER A 206 -7.18 -12.10 17.70
CA SER A 206 -7.15 -13.39 18.39
C SER A 206 -6.70 -14.53 17.48
N MET A 207 -7.29 -14.65 16.28
CA MET A 207 -6.93 -15.67 15.29
C MET A 207 -5.47 -15.55 14.81
N LEU A 208 -5.02 -14.33 14.49
CA LEU A 208 -3.66 -14.10 13.98
C LEU A 208 -2.60 -14.26 15.07
N SER A 209 -2.88 -13.79 16.30
CA SER A 209 -1.96 -13.92 17.44
C SER A 209 -1.71 -15.38 17.83
N GLY A 210 -2.70 -16.27 17.64
CA GLY A 210 -2.54 -17.71 17.82
C GLY A 210 -1.69 -18.37 16.73
N LEU A 211 -1.46 -17.70 15.61
CA LEU A 211 -0.79 -18.23 14.42
C LEU A 211 0.62 -17.66 14.22
N THR A 212 0.84 -16.38 14.54
CA THR A 212 2.11 -15.69 14.35
C THR A 212 2.27 -14.51 15.31
N LYS A 213 3.53 -14.12 15.56
CA LYS A 213 3.86 -12.85 16.24
C LYS A 213 4.00 -11.67 15.27
N HIS A 214 4.04 -11.93 13.96
CA HIS A 214 4.19 -10.92 12.90
C HIS A 214 2.84 -10.61 12.24
N PHE A 215 1.93 -9.98 12.97
CA PHE A 215 0.63 -9.56 12.42
C PHE A 215 0.40 -8.06 12.64
N ILE A 216 -0.42 -7.47 11.77
CA ILE A 216 -0.81 -6.06 11.85
C ILE A 216 -2.33 -5.97 11.78
N SER A 217 -2.93 -5.26 12.73
CA SER A 217 -4.34 -4.86 12.66
C SER A 217 -4.45 -3.57 11.85
N LEU A 218 -5.11 -3.61 10.69
CA LEU A 218 -5.26 -2.43 9.82
C LEU A 218 -6.08 -1.31 10.46
N SER A 219 -6.91 -1.59 11.46
CA SER A 219 -7.59 -0.57 12.28
C SER A 219 -6.64 0.39 13.02
N ARG A 220 -5.34 0.08 13.08
CA ARG A 220 -4.28 0.98 13.60
C ARG A 220 -3.34 1.51 12.51
N MET A 221 -3.54 1.13 11.26
CA MET A 221 -2.81 1.69 10.13
C MET A 221 -3.55 2.97 9.72
N VAL A 222 -3.03 4.13 10.09
CA VAL A 222 -3.54 5.40 9.58
C VAL A 222 -3.22 5.45 8.09
N LEU A 223 -4.21 5.10 7.27
CA LEU A 223 -4.13 5.20 5.81
C LEU A 223 -4.34 6.69 5.46
N THR A 224 -3.26 7.46 5.34
CA THR A 224 -3.37 8.81 4.77
C THR A 224 -3.40 8.68 3.26
N VAL A 225 -4.61 8.55 2.70
CA VAL A 225 -4.83 8.82 1.27
C VAL A 225 -4.63 10.31 1.08
N ARG A 226 -3.51 10.72 0.46
CA ARG A 226 -3.38 12.08 -0.03
C ARG A 226 -4.27 12.20 -1.27
N ALA A 227 -5.56 12.43 -1.06
CA ALA A 227 -6.37 13.07 -2.09
C ALA A 227 -5.72 14.43 -2.33
N THR A 228 -5.28 14.71 -3.55
CA THR A 228 -4.82 16.04 -3.93
C THR A 228 -5.99 17.01 -3.77
N GLU A 229 -6.10 17.63 -2.59
CA GLU A 229 -6.92 18.81 -2.43
C GLU A 229 -6.28 19.91 -3.26
N ASN A 230 -7.02 20.34 -4.28
CA ASN A 230 -6.73 21.54 -5.03
C ASN A 230 -6.66 22.70 -4.03
N MET A 231 -5.46 23.25 -3.81
CA MET A 231 -5.32 24.63 -3.38
C MET A 231 -5.73 25.52 -4.56
N VAL A 232 -6.98 26.00 -4.53
CA VAL A 232 -7.38 27.29 -5.08
C VAL A 232 -7.97 28.09 -3.94
#